data_AF-A0AA35E3X9-F1
#
_entry.id   AF-A0AA35E3X9-F1
#
_cell.length_a   1.000
_cell.length_b   1.000
_cell.length_c   1.000
_cell.angle_alpha   90.00
_cell.angle_beta   90.00
_cell.angle_gamma   90.00
#
_symmetry.space_group_name_H-M   'P 1'
#
loop_
_entity.id
_entity.type
_entity.pdbx_description
1 polymer ?
#
loop_
_entity_poly.entity_id
_entity_poly.type
_entity_poly.pdbx_seq_one_letter_code
_entity_poly.pdbx_strand_id
1 'polypeptide(L)'
;MSNYTQGVCHDGAAILKDGQPLTIEKILEALREREVLIEDRARFPDRPDGVGRMIEAHIKNKDAATKSANEYAEMWRRRMEKAERQLAKVEQERDALAAHLDQLGYVLVDAKRSAAVIAFPSNYKASDYQAFAKEVIANIEKLSQQTPATSLACRDLTKQSEALVALYNDCLGHGGDGMVRCAIMLDRSIELREEAEGHQ
;
A
#
# COMPACT_ATOMS: atom_id res chain seq x y z
N MET A 1 -36.88 37.35 -2.43
CA MET A 1 -37.59 38.47 -1.77
C MET A 1 -38.23 39.28 -2.87
N SER A 2 -39.56 39.32 -2.93
CA SER A 2 -40.30 40.13 -3.91
C SER A 2 -40.15 41.60 -3.53
N ASN A 3 -39.51 42.39 -4.39
CA ASN A 3 -39.23 43.80 -4.12
C ASN A 3 -40.48 44.63 -4.46
N TYR A 4 -41.32 44.84 -3.45
CA TYR A 4 -42.37 45.85 -3.53
C TYR A 4 -41.74 47.22 -3.27
N THR A 5 -41.98 48.18 -4.17
CA THR A 5 -41.47 49.54 -4.07
C THR A 5 -42.61 50.54 -4.28
N GLN A 6 -42.49 51.72 -3.70
CA GLN A 6 -43.45 52.79 -3.94
C GLN A 6 -42.96 53.66 -5.11
N GLY A 7 -43.82 53.91 -6.08
CA GLY A 7 -43.51 54.72 -7.26
C GLY A 7 -44.61 55.72 -7.56
N VAL A 8 -44.33 56.62 -8.51
CA VAL A 8 -45.31 57.57 -9.03
C VAL A 8 -45.58 57.20 -10.49
N CYS A 9 -46.85 56.92 -10.81
CA CYS A 9 -47.34 56.75 -12.18
C CYS A 9 -48.12 57.99 -12.60
N HIS A 10 -48.55 58.03 -13.86
CA HIS A 10 -49.20 59.19 -14.47
C HIS A 10 -50.47 59.67 -13.71
N ASP A 11 -51.04 58.79 -12.90
CA ASP A 11 -52.32 58.97 -12.20
C ASP A 11 -52.16 59.09 -10.66
N GLY A 12 -50.92 59.13 -10.14
CA GLY A 12 -50.63 59.25 -8.70
C GLY A 12 -49.64 58.22 -8.15
N ALA A 13 -49.68 57.97 -6.85
CA ALA A 13 -48.80 56.99 -6.20
C ALA A 13 -49.26 55.54 -6.51
N ALA A 14 -48.32 54.68 -6.90
CA ALA A 14 -48.56 53.26 -7.16
C ALA A 14 -47.64 52.37 -6.35
N ILE A 15 -48.16 51.19 -6.02
CA ILE A 15 -47.36 50.08 -5.51
C ILE A 15 -46.78 49.35 -6.71
N LEU A 16 -45.46 49.30 -6.78
CA LEU A 16 -44.71 48.61 -7.82
C LEU A 16 -44.26 47.24 -7.34
N LYS A 17 -44.30 46.25 -8.22
CA LYS A 17 -43.64 44.95 -8.05
C LYS A 17 -42.72 44.74 -9.23
N ASP A 18 -41.43 44.54 -8.94
CA ASP A 18 -40.38 44.40 -9.97
C ASP A 18 -40.36 45.59 -10.96
N GLY A 19 -40.63 46.79 -10.45
CA GLY A 19 -40.65 48.04 -11.23
C GLY A 19 -41.94 48.30 -12.02
N GLN A 20 -42.92 47.40 -12.00
CA GLN A 20 -44.20 47.57 -12.71
C GLN A 20 -45.35 47.90 -11.75
N PRO A 21 -46.28 48.81 -12.11
CA PRO A 21 -47.43 49.13 -11.28
C PRO A 21 -48.37 47.93 -11.18
N LEU A 22 -48.74 47.59 -9.95
CA LEU A 22 -49.76 46.58 -9.69
C LEU A 22 -51.15 47.17 -9.89
N THR A 23 -52.04 46.39 -10.50
CA THR A 23 -53.45 46.75 -10.55
C THR A 23 -54.10 46.49 -9.20
N ILE A 24 -55.22 47.19 -8.94
CA ILE A 24 -55.97 47.07 -7.69
C ILE A 24 -56.42 45.61 -7.47
N GLU A 25 -56.82 44.90 -8.53
CA GLU A 25 -57.26 43.50 -8.45
C GLU A 25 -56.14 42.59 -7.97
N LYS A 26 -54.91 42.77 -8.48
CA LYS A 26 -53.74 42.00 -8.06
C LYS A 26 -53.33 42.27 -6.61
N ILE A 27 -53.51 43.52 -6.16
CA ILE A 27 -53.26 43.89 -4.76
C ILE A 27 -54.29 43.21 -3.85
N LEU A 28 -55.58 43.25 -4.23
CA LEU A 28 -56.66 42.62 -3.46
C LEU A 28 -56.56 41.09 -3.45
N GLU A 29 -56.10 40.48 -4.53
CA GLU A 29 -55.82 39.04 -4.59
C GLU A 29 -54.68 38.65 -3.65
N ALA A 30 -53.55 39.37 -3.68
CA ALA A 30 -52.43 39.12 -2.77
C ALA A 30 -52.79 39.34 -1.28
N LEU A 31 -53.64 40.32 -0.98
CA LEU A 31 -54.15 40.54 0.38
C LEU A 31 -55.06 39.41 0.85
N ARG A 32 -55.95 38.92 -0.02
CA ARG A 32 -56.80 37.75 0.28
C ARG A 32 -55.99 36.48 0.50
N GLU A 33 -54.99 36.21 -0.33
CA GLU A 33 -54.05 35.08 -0.12
C GLU A 33 -53.34 35.18 1.23
N ARG A 34 -52.93 36.39 1.63
CA ARG A 34 -52.29 36.63 2.92
C ARG A 34 -53.24 36.42 4.09
N GLU A 35 -54.49 36.87 3.99
CA GLU A 35 -55.51 36.65 5.03
C GLU A 35 -55.81 35.16 5.21
N VAL A 36 -55.97 34.42 4.10
CA VAL A 36 -56.15 32.95 4.15
C VAL A 36 -54.96 32.28 4.85
N LEU A 37 -53.72 32.70 4.57
CA LEU A 37 -52.54 32.16 5.24
C LEU A 37 -52.48 32.50 6.73
N ILE A 38 -52.89 33.70 7.13
CA ILE A 38 -52.95 34.12 8.53
C ILE A 38 -54.01 33.31 9.28
N GLU A 39 -55.19 33.14 8.67
CA GLU A 39 -56.30 32.39 9.26
C GLU A 39 -55.97 30.89 9.36
N ASP A 40 -55.38 30.30 8.32
CA ASP A 40 -54.97 28.89 8.33
C ASP A 40 -53.86 28.65 9.38
N ARG A 41 -52.95 29.62 9.57
CA ARG A 41 -51.93 29.59 10.63
C ARG A 41 -52.50 29.80 12.03
N ALA A 42 -53.57 30.58 12.18
CA ALA A 42 -54.29 30.72 13.45
C ALA A 42 -55.11 29.46 13.78
N ARG A 43 -55.66 28.80 12.75
CA ARG A 43 -56.48 27.59 12.88
C ARG A 43 -55.64 26.33 13.10
N PHE A 44 -54.46 26.27 12.51
CA PHE A 44 -53.51 25.16 12.62
C PHE A 44 -52.11 25.68 12.99
N PRO A 45 -51.92 26.17 14.23
CA PRO A 45 -50.66 26.79 14.66
C PRO A 45 -49.47 25.82 14.57
N ASP A 46 -49.72 24.51 14.72
CA ASP A 46 -48.69 23.47 14.68
C ASP A 46 -48.45 22.89 13.28
N ARG A 47 -49.24 23.27 12.27
CA ARG A 47 -49.12 22.72 10.92
C ARG A 47 -48.10 23.54 10.14
N PRO A 48 -47.01 22.93 9.64
CA PRO A 48 -46.04 23.65 8.84
C PRO A 48 -46.68 24.09 7.51
N ASP A 49 -46.58 25.39 7.24
CA ASP A 49 -46.94 25.97 5.94
C ASP A 49 -45.97 25.49 4.84
N GLY A 50 -46.16 25.97 3.60
CA GLY A 50 -45.30 25.57 2.49
C GLY A 50 -43.81 25.88 2.72
N VAL A 51 -43.52 26.98 3.42
CA VAL A 51 -42.15 27.38 3.77
C VAL A 51 -41.60 26.46 4.86
N GLY A 52 -42.39 26.15 5.89
CA GLY A 52 -42.03 25.23 6.96
C GLY A 52 -41.69 23.84 6.44
N ARG A 53 -42.50 23.28 5.53
CA ARG A 53 -42.24 21.97 4.89
C ARG A 53 -40.95 21.98 4.06
N MET A 54 -40.68 23.08 3.35
CA MET A 54 -39.45 23.22 2.57
C MET A 54 -38.21 23.31 3.47
N ILE A 55 -38.29 24.09 4.57
CA ILE A 55 -37.21 24.17 5.56
C ILE A 55 -36.96 22.80 6.19
N GLU A 56 -38.01 22.09 6.58
CA GLU A 56 -37.89 20.75 7.17
C GLU A 56 -37.24 19.76 6.19
N ALA A 57 -37.65 19.76 4.93
CA ALA A 57 -37.04 18.93 3.89
C ALA A 57 -35.55 19.27 3.69
N HIS A 58 -35.21 20.56 3.72
CA HIS A 58 -33.82 21.02 3.59
C HIS A 58 -32.95 20.57 4.78
N ILE A 59 -33.47 20.66 6.01
CA ILE A 59 -32.79 20.18 7.21
C ILE A 59 -32.56 18.67 7.11
N LYS A 60 -33.60 17.89 6.77
CA LYS A 60 -33.48 16.44 6.58
C LYS A 60 -32.46 16.07 5.52
N ASN A 61 -32.42 16.79 4.41
CA ASN A 61 -31.42 16.57 3.36
C ASN A 61 -29.99 16.89 3.84
N LYS A 62 -29.81 17.96 4.60
CA LYS A 62 -28.51 18.29 5.21
C LYS A 62 -28.06 17.24 6.21
N ASP A 63 -28.95 16.75 7.06
CA ASP A 63 -28.64 15.70 8.02
C ASP A 63 -28.27 14.39 7.31
N ALA A 64 -29.00 14.04 6.25
CA ALA A 64 -28.69 12.87 5.42
C ALA A 64 -27.32 13.00 4.73
N ALA A 65 -27.01 14.18 4.18
CA ALA A 65 -25.70 14.45 3.57
C ALA A 65 -24.56 14.38 4.60
N THR A 66 -24.79 14.89 5.82
CA THR A 66 -23.82 14.85 6.91
C THR A 66 -23.56 13.41 7.36
N LYS A 67 -24.62 12.61 7.50
CA LYS A 67 -24.50 11.18 7.82
C LYS A 67 -23.72 10.42 6.76
N SER A 68 -24.06 10.59 5.48
CA SER A 68 -23.34 9.87 4.42
C SER A 68 -21.87 10.29 4.34
N ALA A 69 -21.56 11.59 4.50
CA ALA A 69 -20.19 12.08 4.53
C ALA A 69 -19.39 11.45 5.68
N ASN A 70 -19.97 11.33 6.87
CA ASN A 70 -19.34 10.69 8.01
C ASN A 70 -19.09 9.19 7.76
N GLU A 71 -20.07 8.48 7.19
CA GLU A 71 -19.93 7.06 6.82
C GLU A 71 -18.80 6.85 5.81
N TYR A 72 -18.72 7.72 4.79
CA TYR A 72 -17.61 7.70 3.82
C TYR A 72 -16.27 7.98 4.50
N ALA A 73 -16.19 8.96 5.40
CA ALA A 73 -14.96 9.28 6.13
C ALA A 73 -14.49 8.10 6.99
N GLU A 74 -15.40 7.41 7.69
CA GLU A 74 -15.07 6.20 8.45
C GLU A 74 -14.61 5.05 7.56
N MET A 75 -15.30 4.83 6.44
CA MET A 75 -14.91 3.80 5.47
C MET A 75 -13.49 4.05 4.95
N TRP A 76 -13.18 5.29 4.59
CA TRP A 76 -11.85 5.69 4.14
C TRP A 76 -10.79 5.51 5.23
N ARG A 77 -11.10 5.90 6.48
CA ARG A 77 -10.19 5.68 7.61
C ARG A 77 -9.86 4.20 7.79
N ARG A 78 -10.87 3.32 7.78
CA ARG A 78 -10.66 1.86 7.86
C ARG A 78 -9.83 1.30 6.71
N ARG A 79 -10.01 1.83 5.49
CA ARG A 79 -9.21 1.44 4.32
C ARG A 79 -7.75 1.87 4.48
N MET A 80 -7.51 3.10 4.94
CA MET A 80 -6.16 3.60 5.19
C MET A 80 -5.46 2.79 6.27
N GLU A 81 -6.11 2.52 7.40
CA GLU A 81 -5.55 1.66 8.46
C GLU A 81 -5.20 0.25 7.95
N LYS A 82 -6.03 -0.32 7.06
CA LYS A 82 -5.75 -1.61 6.44
C LYS A 82 -4.54 -1.54 5.50
N ALA A 83 -4.43 -0.47 4.71
CA ALA A 83 -3.31 -0.24 3.80
C ALA A 83 -2.00 -0.04 4.57
N GLU A 84 -2.02 0.75 5.65
CA GLU A 84 -0.87 0.94 6.54
C GLU A 84 -0.39 -0.38 7.16
N ARG A 85 -1.32 -1.22 7.64
CA ARG A 85 -0.96 -2.56 8.14
C ARG A 85 -0.37 -3.46 7.07
N GLN A 86 -0.83 -3.35 5.82
CA GLN A 86 -0.26 -4.12 4.71
C GLN A 86 1.14 -3.61 4.36
N LEU A 87 1.34 -2.29 4.35
CA LEU A 87 2.63 -1.67 4.10
C LEU A 87 3.67 -2.07 5.16
N ALA A 88 3.29 -2.03 6.44
CA ALA A 88 4.15 -2.49 7.54
C ALA A 88 4.56 -3.97 7.41
N LYS A 89 3.66 -4.84 6.93
CA LYS A 89 3.99 -6.25 6.67
C LYS A 89 4.99 -6.40 5.53
N VAL A 90 4.80 -5.67 4.43
CA VAL A 90 5.71 -5.70 3.28
C VAL A 90 7.09 -5.16 3.66
N GLU A 91 7.15 -4.10 4.46
CA GLU A 91 8.42 -3.59 4.99
C GLU A 91 9.14 -4.62 5.86
N GLN A 92 8.41 -5.29 6.75
CA GLN A 92 8.98 -6.36 7.58
C GLN A 92 9.50 -7.53 6.72
N GLU A 93 8.75 -7.95 5.70
CA GLU A 93 9.16 -9.00 4.77
C GLU A 93 10.40 -8.59 3.95
N ARG A 94 10.46 -7.34 3.49
CA ARG A 94 11.62 -6.78 2.80
C ARG A 94 12.86 -6.80 3.68
N ASP A 95 12.75 -6.38 4.92
CA ASP A 95 13.88 -6.32 5.84
C ASP A 95 14.37 -7.73 6.23
N ALA A 96 13.44 -8.69 6.39
CA ALA A 96 13.78 -10.09 6.57
C ALA A 96 14.52 -10.66 5.35
N LEU A 97 14.05 -10.34 4.13
CA LEU A 97 14.71 -10.77 2.89
C LEU A 97 16.11 -10.16 2.74
N ALA A 98 16.27 -8.88 3.07
CA ALA A 98 17.57 -8.22 3.07
C ALA A 98 18.56 -8.91 4.03
N ALA A 99 18.12 -9.24 5.25
CA ALA A 99 18.94 -9.98 6.21
C ALA A 99 19.33 -11.38 5.70
N HIS A 100 18.43 -12.07 4.99
CA HIS A 100 18.76 -13.35 4.35
C HIS A 100 19.78 -13.20 3.21
N LEU A 101 19.68 -12.15 2.39
CA LEU A 101 20.66 -11.87 1.34
C LEU A 101 22.04 -11.59 1.93
N ASP A 102 22.13 -10.84 3.02
CA ASP A 102 23.40 -10.61 3.73
C ASP A 102 24.01 -11.93 4.23
N GLN A 103 23.20 -12.81 4.82
CA GLN A 103 23.64 -14.14 5.26
C GLN A 103 24.15 -15.00 4.09
N LEU A 104 23.45 -15.00 2.96
CA LEU A 104 23.89 -15.68 1.74
C LEU A 104 25.22 -15.13 1.22
N GLY A 105 25.43 -13.82 1.31
CA GLY A 105 26.70 -13.17 0.98
C GLY A 105 27.87 -13.75 1.77
N TYR A 106 27.71 -13.90 3.10
CA TYR A 106 28.75 -14.51 3.94
C TYR A 106 29.03 -15.97 3.56
N VAL A 107 27.98 -16.77 3.37
CA VAL A 107 28.12 -18.19 2.95
C VAL A 107 28.87 -18.30 1.63
N LEU A 108 28.55 -17.45 0.65
CA LEU A 108 29.20 -17.47 -0.65
C LEU A 108 30.68 -17.11 -0.55
N VAL A 109 31.05 -16.14 0.28
CA VAL A 109 32.45 -15.78 0.53
C VAL A 109 33.21 -16.95 1.15
N ASP A 110 32.62 -17.63 2.12
CA ASP A 110 33.27 -18.77 2.77
C ASP A 110 33.37 -19.98 1.84
N ALA A 111 32.33 -20.25 1.03
CA ALA A 111 32.38 -21.28 -0.01
C ALA A 111 33.50 -20.99 -1.04
N LYS A 112 33.68 -19.73 -1.44
CA LYS A 112 34.77 -19.30 -2.34
C LYS A 112 36.14 -19.51 -1.70
N ARG A 113 36.30 -19.15 -0.42
CA ARG A 113 37.54 -19.43 0.33
C ARG A 113 37.83 -20.92 0.38
N SER A 114 36.81 -21.73 0.62
CA SER A 114 36.91 -23.17 0.59
C SER A 114 37.38 -23.70 -0.77
N ALA A 115 36.73 -23.31 -1.85
CA ALA A 115 37.13 -23.71 -3.19
C ALA A 115 38.58 -23.29 -3.52
N ALA A 116 38.99 -22.08 -3.13
CA ALA A 116 40.35 -21.59 -3.36
C ALA A 116 41.42 -22.42 -2.62
N VAL A 117 41.17 -22.82 -1.37
CA VAL A 117 42.12 -23.66 -0.62
C VAL A 117 42.21 -25.06 -1.23
N ILE A 118 41.10 -25.62 -1.71
CA ILE A 118 41.08 -26.91 -2.42
C ILE A 118 41.87 -26.83 -3.72
N ALA A 119 41.72 -25.75 -4.50
CA ALA A 119 42.41 -25.57 -5.78
C ALA A 119 43.91 -25.26 -5.63
N PHE A 120 44.35 -24.69 -4.50
CA PHE A 120 45.73 -24.30 -4.25
C PHE A 120 46.27 -24.84 -2.90
N PRO A 121 46.35 -26.18 -2.73
CA PRO A 121 46.68 -26.80 -1.45
C PRO A 121 48.12 -26.56 -0.99
N SER A 122 49.05 -26.23 -1.89
CA SER A 122 50.44 -25.89 -1.55
C SER A 122 50.58 -24.60 -0.75
N ASN A 123 49.57 -23.73 -0.78
CA ASN A 123 49.56 -22.44 -0.07
C ASN A 123 48.90 -22.52 1.32
N TYR A 124 48.32 -23.66 1.71
CA TYR A 124 47.51 -23.79 2.93
C TYR A 124 47.75 -25.13 3.64
N LYS A 125 47.80 -25.12 4.99
CA LYS A 125 47.95 -26.36 5.78
C LYS A 125 46.64 -27.14 5.83
N ALA A 126 46.65 -28.40 5.39
CA ALA A 126 45.46 -29.24 5.22
C ALA A 126 44.63 -29.49 6.51
N SER A 127 45.27 -29.48 7.69
CA SER A 127 44.58 -29.73 8.98
C SER A 127 43.62 -28.62 9.38
N ASP A 128 44.03 -27.37 9.18
CA ASP A 128 43.27 -26.19 9.60
C ASP A 128 42.06 -25.98 8.67
N TYR A 129 42.21 -26.45 7.43
CA TYR A 129 41.21 -26.34 6.39
C TYR A 129 40.06 -27.34 6.51
N GLN A 130 40.34 -28.57 6.95
CA GLN A 130 39.31 -29.59 7.13
C GLN A 130 38.33 -29.22 8.25
N ALA A 131 38.80 -28.50 9.28
CA ALA A 131 37.96 -27.93 10.32
C ALA A 131 37.08 -26.81 9.77
N PHE A 132 37.65 -25.89 9.00
CA PHE A 132 36.94 -24.77 8.38
C PHE A 132 35.85 -25.23 7.41
N ALA A 133 36.16 -26.17 6.50
CA ALA A 133 35.17 -26.70 5.55
C ALA A 133 33.97 -27.38 6.26
N LYS A 134 34.23 -28.12 7.35
CA LYS A 134 33.15 -28.72 8.17
C LYS A 134 32.28 -27.66 8.84
N GLU A 135 32.88 -26.57 9.32
CA GLU A 135 32.16 -25.46 9.94
C GLU A 135 31.26 -24.74 8.93
N VAL A 136 31.77 -24.49 7.71
CA VAL A 136 31.00 -23.88 6.63
C VAL A 136 29.81 -24.75 6.22
N ILE A 137 30.01 -26.07 6.05
CA ILE A 137 28.92 -27.01 5.72
C ILE A 137 27.87 -27.01 6.85
N ALA A 138 28.29 -27.07 8.11
CA ALA A 138 27.37 -27.04 9.25
C ALA A 138 26.57 -25.72 9.33
N ASN A 139 27.18 -24.58 9.00
CA ASN A 139 26.49 -23.29 8.95
C ASN A 139 25.46 -23.24 7.81
N ILE A 140 25.78 -23.81 6.65
CA ILE A 140 24.84 -23.92 5.51
C ILE A 140 23.64 -24.81 5.87
N GLU A 141 23.86 -25.96 6.51
CA GLU A 141 22.80 -26.85 6.97
C GLU A 141 21.90 -26.19 8.03
N LYS A 142 22.49 -25.40 8.94
CA LYS A 142 21.73 -24.65 9.94
C LYS A 142 20.86 -23.56 9.32
N LEU A 143 21.38 -22.86 8.30
CA LEU A 143 20.64 -21.82 7.57
C LEU A 143 19.51 -22.41 6.72
N SER A 144 19.72 -23.57 6.09
CA SER A 144 18.66 -24.25 5.32
C SER A 144 17.50 -24.71 6.21
N GLN A 145 17.77 -25.13 7.45
CA GLN A 145 16.72 -25.50 8.42
C GLN A 145 15.92 -24.31 8.96
N GLN A 146 16.50 -23.10 8.96
CA GLN A 146 15.84 -21.87 9.42
C GLN A 146 15.04 -21.17 8.33
N THR A 147 15.27 -21.53 7.07
CA THR A 147 14.59 -20.94 5.91
C THR A 147 13.34 -21.78 5.60
N PRO A 148 12.18 -21.17 5.29
CA PRO A 148 10.98 -21.94 4.93
C PRO A 148 11.28 -22.86 3.74
N ALA A 149 10.94 -24.15 3.83
CA ALA A 149 11.25 -25.15 2.80
C ALA A 149 10.68 -24.82 1.40
N THR A 150 9.69 -23.93 1.33
CA THR A 150 9.07 -23.42 0.10
C THR A 150 9.71 -22.15 -0.45
N SER A 151 10.68 -21.56 0.25
CA SER A 151 11.42 -20.38 -0.18
C SER A 151 12.41 -20.73 -1.29
N LEU A 152 12.45 -19.92 -2.36
CA LEU A 152 13.44 -20.03 -3.43
C LEU A 152 14.87 -20.06 -2.86
N ALA A 153 15.13 -19.26 -1.82
CA ALA A 153 16.42 -19.18 -1.15
C ALA A 153 16.80 -20.51 -0.46
N CYS A 154 15.83 -21.23 0.13
CA CYS A 154 16.09 -22.54 0.74
C CYS A 154 16.47 -23.56 -0.33
N ARG A 155 15.79 -23.54 -1.48
CA ARG A 155 16.04 -24.45 -2.59
C ARG A 155 17.41 -24.18 -3.24
N ASP A 156 17.81 -22.93 -3.38
CA ASP A 156 19.11 -22.56 -3.92
C ASP A 156 20.26 -22.88 -2.94
N LEU A 157 20.06 -22.65 -1.64
CA LEU A 157 21.01 -23.06 -0.58
C LEU A 157 21.24 -24.57 -0.56
N THR A 158 20.18 -25.38 -0.63
CA THR A 158 20.30 -26.85 -0.66
C THR A 158 21.05 -27.32 -1.90
N LYS A 159 20.79 -26.74 -3.07
CA LYS A 159 21.54 -27.09 -4.29
C LYS A 159 23.02 -26.71 -4.20
N GLN A 160 23.33 -25.55 -3.59
CA GLN A 160 24.71 -25.13 -3.37
C GLN A 160 25.43 -26.04 -2.36
N SER A 161 24.75 -26.47 -1.29
CA SER A 161 25.32 -27.42 -0.32
C SER A 161 25.59 -28.78 -0.96
N GLU A 162 24.65 -29.31 -1.76
CA GLU A 162 24.82 -30.54 -2.53
C GLU A 162 26.01 -30.46 -3.50
N ALA A 163 26.17 -29.33 -4.19
CA ALA A 163 27.29 -29.10 -5.10
C ALA A 163 28.65 -29.05 -4.36
N LEU A 164 28.69 -28.40 -3.19
CA LEU A 164 29.90 -28.33 -2.35
C LEU A 164 30.26 -29.69 -1.76
N VAL A 165 29.28 -30.49 -1.35
CA VAL A 165 29.49 -31.86 -0.85
C VAL A 165 29.99 -32.77 -1.98
N ALA A 166 29.41 -32.66 -3.17
CA ALA A 166 29.89 -33.40 -4.35
C ALA A 166 31.35 -33.03 -4.68
N LEU A 167 31.68 -31.73 -4.66
CA LEU A 167 33.04 -31.23 -4.83
C LEU A 167 34.03 -31.77 -3.80
N TYR A 168 33.66 -31.70 -2.51
CA TYR A 168 34.50 -32.19 -1.43
C TYR A 168 34.79 -33.70 -1.57
N ASN A 169 33.77 -34.48 -1.93
CA ASN A 169 33.92 -35.92 -2.15
C ASN A 169 34.76 -36.24 -3.40
N ASP A 170 34.58 -35.50 -4.50
CA ASP A 170 35.39 -35.66 -5.72
C ASP A 170 36.88 -35.34 -5.46
N CYS A 171 37.17 -34.30 -4.66
CA CYS A 171 38.54 -33.94 -4.28
C CYS A 171 39.22 -34.96 -3.37
N LEU A 172 38.46 -35.66 -2.53
CA LEU A 172 38.98 -36.75 -1.69
C LEU A 172 39.18 -38.06 -2.47
N GLY A 173 38.40 -38.29 -3.53
CA GLY A 173 38.38 -39.54 -4.29
C GLY A 173 39.40 -39.63 -5.42
N HIS A 174 39.83 -38.51 -6.02
CA HIS A 174 40.65 -38.51 -7.23
C HIS A 174 41.84 -37.56 -7.13
N GLY A 175 43.03 -38.13 -6.90
CA GLY A 175 44.29 -37.39 -6.95
C GLY A 175 44.45 -36.64 -8.29
N GLY A 176 44.81 -35.34 -8.20
CA GLY A 176 45.13 -34.47 -9.34
C GLY A 176 43.95 -33.99 -10.18
N ASP A 177 43.08 -34.91 -10.62
CA ASP A 177 42.03 -34.63 -11.62
C ASP A 177 40.83 -33.84 -11.04
N GLY A 178 40.59 -33.95 -9.73
CA GLY A 178 39.57 -33.17 -9.02
C GLY A 178 39.85 -31.66 -9.01
N MET A 179 41.12 -31.24 -9.08
CA MET A 179 41.48 -29.81 -9.07
C MET A 179 41.12 -29.10 -10.37
N VAL A 180 41.18 -29.80 -11.51
CA VAL A 180 40.82 -29.25 -12.83
C VAL A 180 39.32 -28.95 -12.89
N ARG A 181 38.48 -29.85 -12.35
CA ARG A 181 37.02 -29.62 -12.27
C ARG A 181 36.66 -28.48 -11.32
N CYS A 182 37.39 -28.33 -10.22
CA CYS A 182 37.22 -27.20 -9.30
C CYS A 182 37.53 -25.86 -9.99
N ALA A 183 38.60 -25.77 -10.78
CA ALA A 183 38.96 -24.56 -11.52
C ALA A 183 37.89 -24.17 -12.56
N ILE A 184 37.36 -25.14 -13.31
CA ILE A 184 36.31 -24.90 -14.32
C ILE A 184 35.02 -24.35 -13.68
N MET A 185 34.63 -24.86 -12.51
CA MET A 185 33.44 -24.36 -11.82
C MET A 185 33.65 -22.98 -11.18
N LEU A 186 34.88 -22.68 -10.76
CA LEU A 186 35.25 -21.36 -10.25
C LEU A 186 35.18 -20.31 -11.36
N ASP A 187 35.73 -20.60 -12.55
CA ASP A 187 35.59 -19.75 -13.74
C ASP A 187 34.13 -19.52 -14.09
N ARG A 188 33.31 -20.58 -14.13
CA ARG A 188 31.88 -20.43 -14.44
C ARG A 188 31.12 -19.60 -13.40
N SER A 189 31.51 -19.68 -12.14
CA SER A 189 30.91 -18.88 -11.06
C SER A 189 31.32 -17.40 -11.12
N ILE A 190 32.50 -17.09 -11.69
CA ILE A 190 32.96 -15.73 -11.94
C ILE A 190 32.21 -15.15 -13.14
N GLU A 191 32.08 -15.90 -14.24
CA GLU A 191 31.29 -15.47 -15.42
C GLU A 191 29.84 -15.12 -15.06
N LEU A 192 29.16 -15.98 -14.30
CA LEU A 192 27.77 -15.75 -13.88
C LEU A 192 27.62 -14.51 -12.97
N ARG A 193 28.67 -14.12 -12.26
CA ARG A 193 28.68 -12.89 -11.45
C ARG A 193 28.82 -11.65 -12.33
N GLU A 194 29.71 -11.70 -13.31
CA GLU A 194 29.90 -10.60 -14.27
C GLU A 194 28.63 -10.38 -15.11
N GLU A 195 27.94 -11.45 -15.50
CA GLU A 195 26.63 -11.37 -16.16
C GLU A 195 25.56 -10.72 -15.26
N ALA A 196 25.56 -11.02 -13.96
CA ALA A 196 24.61 -10.44 -13.00
C ALA A 196 24.91 -8.97 -12.67
N GLU A 197 26.18 -8.57 -12.62
CA GLU A 197 26.62 -7.20 -12.36
C GLU A 197 26.50 -6.30 -13.62
N GLY A 198 26.59 -6.84 -14.83
CA GLY A 198 26.44 -6.12 -16.10
C GLY A 198 24.99 -5.81 -16.52
N HIS A 199 24.00 -6.29 -15.78
CA HIS A 199 22.56 -6.06 -16.03
C HIS A 199 21.92 -5.03 -15.08
N GLN A 200 22.73 -4.26 -14.32
CA GLN A 200 22.32 -3.04 -13.61
C GLN A 200 22.54 -1.79 -14.47
#